data_AF-A0A839LJD8-F1
#
_entry.id   AF-A0A839LJD8-F1
#
_cell.length_a   1.000
_cell.length_b   1.000
_cell.length_c   1.000
_cell.angle_alpha   90.00
_cell.angle_beta   90.00
_cell.angle_gamma   90.00
#
_symmetry.space_group_name_H-M   'P 1'
#
loop_
_entity.id
_entity.type
_entity.pdbx_description
1 polymer ?
#
loop_
_entity_poly.entity_id
_entity_poly.type
_entity_poly.pdbx_seq_one_letter_code
_entity_poly.pdbx_strand_id
1 'polypeptide(L)'
;MTLTAQLHDFWSAFRSAAADADGKRLDERFYEAFFFGDSQPLADELAALVLQGRKRATAGSVWSFEAEGKRLPRPGDLSIVTNWAGKPLCVIETLSVEVLPFREVGAEFAATEGEGDGTLAYWQQGHRAYFNRECERAGRRFEEGMPVACECFRVIYQPGHGAAT
;
A
#
# COMPACT_ATOMS: atom_id res chain seq x y z
N MET A 1 -16.35 -6.49 -5.32
CA MET A 1 -16.21 -5.09 -5.74
C MET A 1 -16.17 -5.03 -7.25
N THR A 2 -16.93 -4.15 -7.89
CA THR A 2 -16.82 -3.92 -9.33
C THR A 2 -15.76 -2.86 -9.55
N LEU A 3 -14.67 -3.20 -10.24
CA LEU A 3 -13.67 -2.21 -10.66
C LEU A 3 -14.34 -1.16 -11.54
N THR A 4 -13.97 0.11 -11.37
CA THR A 4 -14.39 1.16 -12.31
C THR A 4 -13.85 0.83 -13.70
N ALA A 5 -14.49 1.36 -14.76
CA ALA A 5 -14.01 1.17 -16.13
C ALA A 5 -12.52 1.54 -16.27
N GLN A 6 -12.11 2.64 -15.64
CA GLN A 6 -10.71 3.08 -15.64
C GLN A 6 -9.75 2.09 -14.97
N LEU A 7 -10.14 1.49 -13.84
CA LEU A 7 -9.32 0.47 -13.19
C LEU A 7 -9.25 -0.82 -14.00
N HIS A 8 -10.37 -1.19 -14.65
CA HIS A 8 -10.42 -2.35 -15.54
C HIS A 8 -9.50 -2.19 -16.76
N ASP A 9 -9.54 -1.01 -17.39
CA ASP A 9 -8.71 -0.69 -18.56
C ASP A 9 -7.23 -0.67 -18.17
N PHE A 10 -6.89 -0.06 -17.04
CA PHE A 10 -5.53 -0.02 -16.52
C PHE A 10 -4.99 -1.42 -16.20
N TRP A 11 -5.80 -2.24 -15.52
CA TRP A 11 -5.45 -3.62 -15.20
C TRP A 11 -5.26 -4.44 -16.48
N SER A 12 -6.11 -4.25 -17.48
CA SER A 12 -5.98 -4.92 -18.79
C SER A 12 -4.73 -4.50 -19.54
N ALA A 13 -4.33 -3.23 -19.46
CA ALA A 13 -3.05 -2.76 -20.00
C ALA A 13 -1.85 -3.40 -19.27
N PHE A 14 -1.88 -3.44 -17.94
CA PHE A 14 -0.86 -4.14 -17.16
C PHE A 14 -0.76 -5.62 -17.54
N ARG A 15 -1.89 -6.33 -17.61
CA ARG A 15 -1.92 -7.74 -18.04
C ARG A 15 -1.33 -7.92 -19.42
N SER A 16 -1.63 -7.02 -20.35
CA SER A 16 -1.09 -7.09 -21.71
C SER A 16 0.43 -6.88 -21.74
N ALA A 17 0.94 -5.97 -20.91
CA ALA A 17 2.38 -5.73 -20.78
C ALA A 17 3.12 -6.85 -20.04
N ALA A 18 2.43 -7.57 -19.14
CA ALA A 18 2.99 -8.67 -18.35
C ALA A 18 2.76 -10.07 -18.97
N ALA A 19 1.91 -10.18 -20.00
CA ALA A 19 1.49 -11.44 -20.62
C ALA A 19 2.60 -12.16 -21.40
N ASP A 20 3.80 -11.59 -21.51
CA ASP A 20 4.99 -12.29 -21.99
C ASP A 20 5.52 -13.34 -20.97
N ALA A 21 4.93 -13.46 -19.76
CA ALA A 21 5.35 -14.44 -18.75
C ALA A 21 4.24 -15.35 -18.15
N ASP A 22 3.04 -14.86 -17.74
CA ASP A 22 2.09 -15.66 -16.92
C ASP A 22 0.63 -15.13 -16.85
N GLY A 23 0.08 -14.56 -17.93
CA GLY A 23 -1.13 -13.71 -17.92
C GLY A 23 -2.39 -14.21 -17.18
N LYS A 24 -2.66 -15.52 -17.08
CA LYS A 24 -3.83 -16.05 -16.34
C LYS A 24 -3.67 -16.03 -14.81
N ARG A 25 -2.43 -16.05 -14.30
CA ARG A 25 -2.16 -16.07 -12.86
C ARG A 25 -2.26 -14.68 -12.23
N LEU A 26 -2.31 -13.62 -13.03
CA LEU A 26 -2.34 -12.24 -12.52
C LEU A 26 -3.69 -11.92 -11.87
N ASP A 27 -4.80 -12.35 -12.46
CA ASP A 27 -6.14 -12.07 -11.92
C ASP A 27 -6.36 -12.76 -10.56
N GLU A 28 -5.78 -13.95 -10.37
CA GLU A 28 -5.82 -14.68 -9.08
C GLU A 28 -5.01 -13.98 -7.98
N ARG A 29 -4.06 -13.14 -8.37
CA ARG A 29 -3.20 -12.36 -7.48
C ARG A 29 -3.71 -10.96 -7.21
N PHE A 30 -4.74 -10.51 -7.93
CA PHE A 30 -5.32 -9.19 -7.71
C PHE A 30 -5.89 -9.12 -6.29
N TYR A 31 -5.41 -8.15 -5.52
CA TYR A 31 -5.78 -7.98 -4.13
C TYR A 31 -6.69 -6.76 -3.94
N GLU A 32 -6.25 -5.57 -4.37
CA GLU A 32 -7.06 -4.37 -4.25
C GLU A 32 -6.65 -3.23 -5.20
N ALA A 33 -7.47 -2.17 -5.20
CA ALA A 33 -7.11 -0.87 -5.75
C ALA A 33 -7.35 0.19 -4.68
N PHE A 34 -6.33 0.99 -4.35
CA PHE A 34 -6.36 1.89 -3.20
C PHE A 34 -5.46 3.11 -3.40
N PHE A 35 -5.67 4.16 -2.61
CA PHE A 35 -4.74 5.27 -2.44
C PHE A 35 -4.14 5.23 -1.02
N PHE A 36 -2.94 5.79 -0.86
CA PHE A 36 -2.30 5.89 0.46
C PHE A 36 -2.85 7.07 1.27
N GLY A 37 -2.79 6.97 2.60
CA GLY A 37 -3.20 8.04 3.52
C GLY A 37 -4.71 8.26 3.61
N ASP A 38 -5.13 9.30 4.33
CA ASP A 38 -6.54 9.64 4.57
C ASP A 38 -6.91 11.09 4.20
N SER A 39 -6.09 11.74 3.37
CA SER A 39 -6.39 13.04 2.79
C SER A 39 -5.79 13.17 1.39
N GLN A 40 -6.36 14.04 0.55
CA GLN A 40 -5.87 14.24 -0.81
C GLN A 40 -4.38 14.64 -0.87
N PRO A 41 -3.89 15.64 -0.09
CA PRO A 41 -2.49 16.03 -0.14
C PRO A 41 -1.56 14.87 0.22
N LEU A 42 -1.93 14.09 1.25
CA LEU A 42 -1.14 12.94 1.70
C LEU A 42 -1.14 11.82 0.64
N ALA A 43 -2.30 11.51 0.05
CA ALA A 43 -2.40 10.51 -1.00
C ALA A 43 -1.53 10.85 -2.21
N ASP A 44 -1.56 12.11 -2.65
CA ASP A 44 -0.77 12.57 -3.79
C ASP A 44 0.74 12.56 -3.47
N GLU A 45 1.14 12.97 -2.26
CA GLU A 45 2.53 12.90 -1.79
C GLU A 45 3.07 11.47 -1.75
N LEU A 46 2.35 10.56 -1.07
CA LEU A 46 2.77 9.18 -0.90
C LEU A 46 2.81 8.42 -2.22
N ALA A 47 1.84 8.67 -3.11
CA ALA A 47 1.87 8.10 -4.45
C ALA A 47 3.10 8.57 -5.25
N ALA A 48 3.50 9.84 -5.14
CA ALA A 48 4.70 10.33 -5.79
C ALA A 48 5.98 9.63 -5.26
N LEU A 49 6.06 9.39 -3.95
CA LEU A 49 7.19 8.64 -3.35
C LEU A 49 7.26 7.20 -3.85
N VAL A 50 6.11 6.54 -4.04
CA VAL A 50 6.03 5.19 -4.63
C VAL A 50 6.53 5.20 -6.07
N LEU A 51 6.04 6.13 -6.88
CA LEU A 51 6.43 6.24 -8.30
C LEU A 51 7.92 6.52 -8.47
N GLN A 52 8.53 7.28 -7.55
CA GLN A 52 9.98 7.55 -7.51
C GLN A 52 10.81 6.38 -6.95
N GLY A 53 10.19 5.30 -6.50
CA GLY A 53 10.87 4.16 -5.87
C GLY A 53 11.43 4.44 -4.48
N ARG A 54 11.09 5.59 -3.89
CA ARG A 54 11.51 5.98 -2.54
C ARG A 54 10.71 5.23 -1.47
N LYS A 55 9.38 5.21 -1.61
CA LYS A 55 8.48 4.45 -0.74
C LYS A 55 8.32 3.02 -1.25
N ARG A 56 8.78 2.05 -0.47
CA ARG A 56 8.78 0.61 -0.80
C ARG A 56 8.15 -0.26 0.29
N ALA A 57 7.52 0.37 1.28
CA ALA A 57 6.77 -0.29 2.32
C ALA A 57 5.56 0.54 2.75
N THR A 58 4.59 -0.11 3.38
CA THR A 58 3.40 0.52 3.97
C THR A 58 2.99 -0.18 5.26
N ALA A 59 2.45 0.59 6.21
CA ALA A 59 1.90 0.05 7.44
C ALA A 59 0.37 0.20 7.51
N GLY A 60 -0.33 -0.91 7.78
CA GLY A 60 -1.78 -0.93 7.99
C GLY A 60 -2.19 -1.47 9.36
N SER A 61 -3.26 -0.93 9.94
CA SER A 61 -3.82 -1.43 11.19
C SER A 61 -4.51 -2.79 10.98
N VAL A 62 -4.06 -3.84 11.69
CA VAL A 62 -4.73 -5.16 11.61
C VAL A 62 -6.20 -5.07 12.05
N TRP A 63 -6.51 -4.16 12.98
CA TRP A 63 -7.91 -3.92 13.38
C TRP A 63 -8.76 -3.34 12.25
N SER A 64 -8.19 -2.51 11.36
CA SER A 64 -8.91 -2.00 10.19
C SER A 64 -9.23 -3.14 9.21
N PHE A 65 -8.26 -4.03 8.94
CA PHE A 65 -8.49 -5.22 8.13
C PHE A 65 -9.58 -6.14 8.71
N GLU A 66 -9.54 -6.40 10.02
CA GLU A 66 -10.57 -7.19 10.71
C GLU A 66 -11.97 -6.56 10.62
N ALA A 67 -12.06 -5.24 10.85
CA ALA A 67 -13.33 -4.50 10.78
C ALA A 67 -13.93 -4.51 9.37
N GLU A 68 -13.09 -4.49 8.34
CA GLU A 68 -13.50 -4.58 6.93
C GLU A 68 -13.80 -6.03 6.48
N GLY A 69 -13.54 -7.04 7.32
CA GLY A 69 -13.62 -8.45 6.94
C GLY A 69 -12.61 -8.82 5.84
N LYS A 70 -11.51 -8.07 5.74
CA LYS A 70 -10.49 -8.20 4.71
C LYS A 70 -9.29 -8.99 5.26
N ARG A 71 -8.76 -9.91 4.46
CA ARG A 71 -7.51 -10.61 4.81
C ARG A 71 -6.33 -9.64 4.76
N LEU A 72 -5.25 -9.91 5.48
CA LEU A 72 -3.98 -9.21 5.28
C LEU A 72 -3.41 -9.50 3.86
N PRO A 73 -2.60 -8.57 3.31
CA PRO A 73 -1.84 -8.84 2.10
C PRO A 73 -0.87 -10.01 2.31
N ARG A 74 -0.45 -10.64 1.22
CA ARG A 74 0.45 -11.81 1.20
C ARG A 74 1.47 -11.67 0.09
N PRO A 75 2.67 -12.26 0.23
CA PRO A 75 3.66 -12.29 -0.84
C PRO A 75 3.06 -12.73 -2.18
N GLY A 76 3.28 -11.93 -3.22
CA GLY A 76 2.76 -12.14 -4.57
C GLY A 76 1.42 -11.44 -4.86
N ASP A 77 0.72 -10.91 -3.85
CA ASP A 77 -0.47 -10.08 -4.09
C ASP A 77 -0.14 -8.85 -4.93
N LEU A 78 -1.10 -8.46 -5.77
CA LEU A 78 -0.99 -7.34 -6.69
C LEU A 78 -2.05 -6.28 -6.39
N SER A 79 -1.60 -5.05 -6.18
CA SER A 79 -2.48 -3.92 -5.89
C SER A 79 -2.28 -2.80 -6.89
N ILE A 80 -3.38 -2.16 -7.29
CA ILE A 80 -3.33 -0.92 -8.06
C ILE A 80 -3.25 0.25 -7.09
N VAL A 81 -2.19 1.04 -7.19
CA VAL A 81 -2.09 2.31 -6.47
C VAL A 81 -2.79 3.38 -7.29
N THR A 82 -3.71 4.13 -6.68
CA THR A 82 -4.41 5.26 -7.28
C THR A 82 -4.01 6.57 -6.61
N ASN A 83 -4.33 7.70 -7.26
CA ASN A 83 -4.41 8.98 -6.56
C ASN A 83 -5.71 9.08 -5.74
N TRP A 84 -5.90 10.21 -5.05
CA TRP A 84 -7.11 10.47 -4.26
C TRP A 84 -8.42 10.37 -5.06
N ALA A 85 -8.40 10.74 -6.34
CA ALA A 85 -9.56 10.69 -7.22
C ALA A 85 -9.83 9.29 -7.81
N GLY A 86 -9.06 8.26 -7.41
CA GLY A 86 -9.20 6.89 -7.92
C GLY A 86 -8.59 6.66 -9.30
N LYS A 87 -7.81 7.62 -9.83
CA LYS A 87 -7.05 7.42 -11.08
C LYS A 87 -5.87 6.49 -10.80
N PRO A 88 -5.73 5.35 -11.52
CA PRO A 88 -4.63 4.43 -11.33
C PRO A 88 -3.30 5.02 -11.78
N LEU A 89 -2.25 4.71 -11.01
CA LEU A 89 -0.91 5.26 -11.17
C LEU A 89 0.13 4.17 -11.43
N CYS A 90 0.10 3.07 -10.67
CA CYS A 90 1.02 1.94 -10.83
C CYS A 90 0.42 0.64 -10.29
N VAL A 91 1.07 -0.48 -10.58
CA VAL A 91 0.83 -1.77 -9.88
C VAL A 91 2.01 -2.07 -8.98
N ILE A 92 1.73 -2.43 -7.74
CA ILE A 92 2.70 -2.94 -6.78
C ILE A 92 2.50 -4.43 -6.52
N GLU A 93 3.60 -5.13 -6.24
CA GLU A 93 3.61 -6.51 -5.75
C GLU A 93 4.06 -6.54 -4.30
N THR A 94 3.26 -7.15 -3.43
CA THR A 94 3.64 -7.45 -2.05
C THR A 94 4.78 -8.46 -2.03
N LEU A 95 5.87 -8.15 -1.34
CA LEU A 95 7.04 -9.03 -1.18
C LEU A 95 7.01 -9.77 0.15
N SER A 96 6.63 -9.07 1.22
CA SER A 96 6.55 -9.63 2.57
C SER A 96 5.56 -8.83 3.41
N VAL A 97 4.97 -9.51 4.39
CA VAL A 97 4.14 -8.87 5.42
C VAL A 97 4.55 -9.44 6.76
N GLU A 98 4.89 -8.55 7.69
CA GLU A 98 5.16 -8.89 9.09
C GLU A 98 4.14 -8.19 9.97
N VAL A 99 3.63 -8.87 11.00
CA VAL A 99 2.71 -8.26 11.97
C VAL A 99 3.46 -8.03 13.27
N LEU A 100 3.61 -6.77 13.65
CA LEU A 100 4.32 -6.35 14.85
C LEU A 100 3.44 -5.39 15.68
N PRO A 101 3.64 -5.31 17.00
CA PRO A 101 3.14 -4.20 17.79
C PRO A 101 3.69 -2.87 17.25
N PHE A 102 2.87 -1.81 17.22
CA PHE A 102 3.27 -0.47 16.73
C PHE A 102 4.62 0.00 17.30
N ARG A 103 4.84 -0.17 18.61
CA ARG A 103 6.08 0.23 19.29
C ARG A 103 7.34 -0.55 18.87
N GLU A 104 7.16 -1.70 18.22
CA GLU A 104 8.25 -2.60 17.79
C GLU A 104 8.64 -2.37 16.33
N VAL A 105 7.92 -1.51 15.60
CA VAL A 105 8.33 -1.12 14.25
C VAL A 105 9.65 -0.36 14.30
N GLY A 106 10.65 -0.89 13.61
CA GLY A 106 12.03 -0.44 13.66
C GLY A 106 12.39 0.63 12.63
N ALA A 107 13.58 1.23 12.81
CA ALA A 107 14.10 2.27 11.92
C ALA A 107 14.36 1.77 10.49
N GLU A 108 14.70 0.49 10.31
CA GLU A 108 14.90 -0.11 8.99
C GLU A 108 13.60 -0.15 8.17
N PHE A 109 12.48 -0.47 8.82
CA PHE A 109 11.16 -0.43 8.19
C PHE A 109 10.79 1.00 7.84
N ALA A 110 10.95 1.95 8.77
CA ALA A 110 10.69 3.37 8.52
C ALA A 110 11.50 3.92 7.33
N ALA A 111 12.78 3.55 7.23
CA ALA A 111 13.63 3.95 6.11
C ALA A 111 13.21 3.30 4.77
N THR A 112 12.67 2.08 4.82
CA THR A 112 12.15 1.37 3.64
C THR A 112 10.82 1.94 3.17
N GLU A 113 9.96 2.32 4.13
CA GLU A 113 8.72 3.06 3.87
C GLU A 113 9.02 4.46 3.31
N GLY A 114 10.10 5.10 3.77
CA GLY A 114 10.72 6.22 3.05
C GLY A 114 9.88 7.50 3.00
N GLU A 115 8.91 7.65 3.90
CA GLU A 115 8.12 8.87 4.10
C GLU A 115 8.92 9.94 4.82
N GLY A 116 8.64 11.22 4.51
CA GLY A 116 9.34 12.35 5.11
C GLY A 116 10.86 12.25 4.95
N ASP A 117 11.56 12.25 6.08
CA ASP A 117 13.02 12.11 6.17
C ASP A 117 13.51 10.66 6.31
N GLY A 118 12.59 9.68 6.30
CA GLY A 118 12.90 8.26 6.42
C GLY A 118 13.29 7.82 7.84
N THR A 119 13.15 8.69 8.84
CA THR A 119 13.52 8.36 10.23
C THR A 119 12.38 7.66 10.98
N LEU A 120 12.74 6.86 11.98
CA LEU A 120 11.76 6.25 12.90
C LEU A 120 10.94 7.31 13.65
N ALA A 121 11.54 8.45 13.99
CA ALA A 121 10.84 9.52 14.71
C ALA A 121 9.72 10.12 13.86
N TYR A 122 10.00 10.43 12.60
CA TYR A 122 8.99 10.89 11.64
C TYR A 122 7.88 9.84 11.47
N TRP A 123 8.29 8.57 11.26
CA TRP A 123 7.37 7.45 11.11
C TRP A 123 6.42 7.33 12.31
N GLN A 124 6.95 7.30 13.53
CA GLN A 124 6.16 7.15 14.75
C GLN A 124 5.20 8.33 14.96
N GLN A 125 5.62 9.55 14.64
CA GLN A 125 4.76 10.73 14.75
C GLN A 125 3.59 10.65 13.76
N GLY A 126 3.89 10.43 12.48
CA GLY A 126 2.90 10.38 11.41
C GLY A 126 1.90 9.23 11.60
N HIS A 127 2.41 8.02 11.82
CA HIS A 127 1.58 6.83 11.98
C HIS A 127 0.75 6.85 13.26
N ARG A 128 1.30 7.38 14.37
CA ARG A 128 0.49 7.58 15.58
C ARG A 128 -0.68 8.52 15.31
N ALA A 129 -0.45 9.64 14.62
CA ALA A 129 -1.53 10.57 14.29
C ALA A 129 -2.58 9.91 13.37
N TYR A 130 -2.14 9.15 12.37
CA TYR A 130 -3.01 8.42 11.45
C TYR A 130 -3.83 7.35 12.16
N PHE A 131 -3.18 6.43 12.89
CA PHE A 131 -3.85 5.34 13.61
C PHE A 131 -4.76 5.83 14.73
N ASN A 132 -4.48 6.99 15.35
CA ASN A 132 -5.44 7.61 16.26
C ASN A 132 -6.76 7.96 15.54
N ARG A 133 -6.69 8.62 14.39
CA ARG A 133 -7.89 8.96 13.60
C ARG A 133 -8.64 7.72 13.14
N GLU A 134 -7.94 6.67 12.71
CA GLU A 134 -8.58 5.39 12.36
C GLU A 134 -9.27 4.75 13.56
N CYS A 135 -8.58 4.66 14.71
CA CYS A 135 -9.13 4.09 15.93
C CYS A 135 -10.38 4.86 16.38
N GLU A 136 -10.34 6.20 16.37
CA GLU A 136 -11.49 7.04 16.73
C GLU A 136 -12.70 6.77 15.84
N ARG A 137 -12.51 6.68 14.52
CA ARG A 137 -13.57 6.33 13.55
C ARG A 137 -14.15 4.94 13.82
N ALA A 138 -13.31 4.01 14.28
CA ALA A 138 -13.70 2.64 14.60
C ALA A 138 -14.23 2.47 16.05
N GLY A 139 -14.35 3.53 16.84
CA GLY A 139 -14.74 3.45 18.25
C GLY A 139 -13.72 2.74 19.15
N ARG A 140 -12.45 2.70 18.72
CA ARG A 140 -11.29 2.13 19.44
C ARG A 140 -10.38 3.25 19.94
N ARG A 141 -9.41 2.88 20.78
CA ARG A 141 -8.32 3.77 21.18
C ARG A 141 -7.01 3.23 20.61
N PHE A 142 -6.15 4.16 20.17
CA PHE A 142 -4.79 3.82 19.82
C PHE A 142 -4.05 3.26 21.03
N GLU A 143 -3.24 2.24 20.80
CA GLU A 143 -2.37 1.63 21.81
C GLU A 143 -1.00 1.34 21.20
N GLU A 144 0.08 1.52 21.96
CA GLU A 144 1.44 1.18 21.53
C GLU A 144 1.60 -0.31 21.14
N GLY A 145 0.73 -1.14 21.68
CA GLY A 145 0.67 -2.58 21.40
C GLY A 145 -0.22 -2.96 20.22
N MET A 146 -0.84 -1.99 19.52
CA MET A 146 -1.75 -2.32 18.43
C MET A 146 -1.02 -3.09 17.34
N PRO A 147 -1.62 -4.15 16.78
CA PRO A 147 -1.00 -4.94 15.71
C PRO A 147 -1.00 -4.15 14.40
N VAL A 148 0.19 -3.97 13.83
CA VAL A 148 0.44 -3.28 12.57
C VAL A 148 0.96 -4.31 11.56
N ALA A 149 0.32 -4.38 10.40
CA ALA A 149 0.80 -5.14 9.25
C ALA A 149 1.80 -4.27 8.48
N CYS A 150 3.08 -4.59 8.62
CA CYS A 150 4.21 -3.99 7.93
C CYS A 150 4.42 -4.72 6.60
N GLU A 151 3.98 -4.10 5.51
CA GLU A 151 4.08 -4.64 4.16
C GLU A 151 5.27 -4.02 3.42
N CYS A 152 6.16 -4.86 2.87
CA CYS A 152 7.15 -4.43 1.89
C CYS A 152 6.67 -4.79 0.48
N PHE A 153 6.86 -3.90 -0.48
CA PHE A 153 6.41 -4.09 -1.86
C PHE A 153 7.42 -3.55 -2.88
N ARG A 154 7.20 -3.89 -4.15
CA ARG A 154 7.88 -3.26 -5.29
C ARG A 154 6.89 -2.81 -6.35
N VAL A 155 7.19 -1.74 -7.07
CA VAL A 155 6.42 -1.35 -8.25
C VAL A 155 6.81 -2.28 -9.40
N ILE A 156 5.82 -2.89 -10.06
CA ILE A 156 6.02 -3.81 -11.19
C ILE A 156 5.47 -3.27 -12.51
N TYR A 157 4.69 -2.19 -12.47
CA TYR A 157 4.15 -1.54 -13.67
C TYR A 157 3.85 -0.07 -13.42
N GLN A 158 4.31 0.79 -14.33
CA GLN A 158 3.95 2.21 -14.40
C GLN A 158 3.64 2.57 -15.87
N PRO A 159 2.54 3.27 -16.18
CA PRO A 159 2.29 3.71 -17.55
C PRO A 159 3.41 4.63 -18.05
N GLY A 160 3.96 4.34 -19.22
CA GLY A 160 4.99 5.17 -19.87
C GLY A 160 6.43 4.88 -19.45
N HIS A 161 6.66 4.03 -18.44
CA HIS A 161 7.96 3.44 -18.14
C HIS A 161 7.77 1.92 -18.19
N GLY A 162 8.33 1.26 -19.22
CA GLY A 162 8.18 -0.20 -19.39
C GLY A 162 8.51 -0.96 -18.11
N ALA A 163 7.87 -2.11 -17.90
CA ALA A 163 8.06 -2.96 -16.72
C ALA A 163 9.55 -3.08 -16.41
N ALA A 164 9.95 -2.69 -15.19
CA ALA A 164 11.35 -2.81 -14.77
C ALA A 164 11.77 -4.27 -14.94
N THR A 165 12.80 -4.48 -15.76
CA THR A 165 13.36 -5.79 -16.12
C THR A 165 14.06 -6.44 -14.95
#